data_AF-Q9XRQ9-F1
#
_entry.id   AF-Q9XRQ9-F1
#
_cell.length_a   1.000
_cell.length_b   1.000
_cell.length_c   1.000
_cell.angle_alpha   90.00
_cell.angle_beta   90.00
_cell.angle_gamma   90.00
#
_symmetry.space_group_name_H-M   'P 1'
#
loop_
_entity.id
_entity.type
_entity.pdbx_description
1 polymer ?
#
loop_
_entity_poly.entity_id
_entity_poly.type
_entity_poly.pdbx_seq_one_letter_code
_entity_poly.pdbx_strand_id
1 'polypeptide(L)'
;DPQYWERETERARGTEPVERANVGIVMERLNQTRGLHTVQQMYGCELRGDGSIGGFRQYAYDGEDFLSFDKDRMRYIATPTPAQVSVDRWNSEESIAQRDKAYLEEECIEWLQKYMQYGAESLLKRVPPGTMVSRR
;
A
#
# COMPACT_ATOMS: atom_id res chain seq x y z
N ASP A 1 -21.25 4.24 -7.99
CA ASP A 1 -21.36 5.09 -6.79
C ASP A 1 -21.02 6.52 -7.21
N PRO A 2 -22.00 7.43 -7.30
CA PRO A 2 -21.78 8.82 -7.71
C PRO A 2 -20.82 9.60 -6.80
N GLN A 3 -20.69 9.20 -5.53
CA GLN A 3 -19.83 9.86 -4.54
C GLN A 3 -18.43 9.23 -4.47
N TYR A 4 -18.16 8.18 -5.26
CA TYR A 4 -16.90 7.45 -5.22
C TYR A 4 -15.68 8.36 -5.39
N TRP A 5 -15.68 9.19 -6.44
CA TRP A 5 -14.54 10.04 -6.74
C TRP A 5 -14.32 11.13 -5.70
N GLU A 6 -15.40 11.67 -5.13
CA GLU A 6 -15.31 12.66 -4.06
C GLU A 6 -14.70 12.04 -2.80
N ARG A 7 -15.19 10.87 -2.38
CA ARG A 7 -14.65 10.14 -1.21
C ARG A 7 -13.17 9.77 -1.39
N GLU A 8 -12.78 9.24 -2.54
CA GLU A 8 -11.38 8.87 -2.79
C GLU A 8 -10.47 10.11 -2.90
N THR A 9 -10.98 11.23 -3.42
CA THR A 9 -10.25 12.51 -3.44
C THR A 9 -10.00 13.03 -2.02
N GLU A 10 -11.01 13.02 -1.17
CA GLU A 10 -10.87 13.45 0.23
C GLU A 10 -9.95 12.51 1.03
N ARG A 11 -10.00 11.19 0.78
CA ARG A 11 -9.03 10.22 1.33
C ARG A 11 -7.60 10.54 0.92
N ALA A 12 -7.36 10.81 -0.37
CA ALA A 12 -6.04 11.18 -0.87
C ALA A 12 -5.54 12.50 -0.25
N ARG A 13 -6.40 13.51 -0.17
CA ARG A 13 -6.09 14.80 0.50
C ARG A 13 -5.75 14.64 1.98
N GLY A 14 -6.46 13.76 2.68
CA GLY A 14 -6.16 13.43 4.08
C GLY A 14 -4.82 12.68 4.25
N THR A 15 -4.42 11.90 3.25
CA THR A 15 -3.19 11.08 3.27
C THR A 15 -1.94 11.91 2.92
N GLU A 16 -2.05 12.87 2.00
CA GLU A 16 -0.93 13.72 1.56
C GLU A 16 -0.11 14.37 2.72
N PRO A 17 -0.72 15.08 3.69
CA PRO A 17 0.05 15.69 4.77
C PRO A 17 0.68 14.66 5.71
N VAL A 18 0.06 13.48 5.86
CA VAL A 18 0.62 12.37 6.66
C VAL A 18 1.89 11.83 6.01
N GLU A 19 1.85 11.57 4.71
CA GLU A 19 3.05 11.09 3.98
C GLU A 19 4.16 12.14 3.93
N ARG A 20 3.81 13.42 3.80
CA ARG A 20 4.79 14.52 3.90
C ARG A 20 5.46 14.54 5.28
N ALA A 21 4.68 14.35 6.35
CA ALA A 21 5.22 14.31 7.71
C ALA A 21 6.09 13.06 7.93
N ASN A 22 5.73 11.92 7.35
CA ASN A 22 6.50 10.68 7.45
C ASN A 22 7.93 10.85 6.94
N VAL A 23 8.17 11.61 5.87
CA VAL A 23 9.53 11.90 5.38
C VAL A 23 10.37 12.54 6.49
N GLY A 24 9.85 13.57 7.16
CA GLY A 24 10.55 14.25 8.25
C GLY A 24 10.79 13.35 9.46
N ILE A 25 9.80 12.53 9.83
CA ILE A 25 9.90 11.59 10.96
C ILE A 25 11.00 10.55 10.70
N VAL A 26 11.06 9.98 9.49
CA VAL A 26 12.09 8.99 9.17
C VAL A 26 13.48 9.63 9.10
N MET A 27 13.60 10.83 8.52
CA MET A 27 14.85 11.59 8.51
C MET A 27 15.38 11.86 9.94
N GLU A 28 14.52 12.30 10.85
CA GLU A 28 14.90 12.55 12.25
C GLU A 28 15.44 11.28 12.91
N ARG A 29 14.75 10.15 12.74
CA ARG A 29 15.16 8.86 13.31
C ARG A 29 16.46 8.31 12.73
N LEU A 30 16.80 8.70 11.51
CA LEU A 30 18.04 8.35 10.83
C LEU A 30 19.14 9.42 11.02
N ASN A 31 18.90 10.47 11.81
CA ASN A 31 19.80 11.61 11.99
C ASN A 31 20.18 12.30 10.67
N GLN A 32 19.27 12.30 9.70
CA GLN A 32 19.46 12.95 8.40
C GLN A 32 18.91 14.39 8.47
N THR A 33 19.74 15.35 8.07
CA THR A 33 19.41 16.79 8.17
C THR A 33 19.34 17.48 6.81
N ARG A 34 19.80 16.82 5.74
CA ARG A 34 19.91 17.35 4.39
C ARG A 34 19.79 16.20 3.40
N GLY A 35 19.43 16.53 2.16
CA GLY A 35 19.27 15.55 1.09
C GLY A 35 17.81 15.48 0.61
N LEU A 36 17.61 14.84 -0.54
CA LEU A 36 16.29 14.47 -1.01
C LEU A 36 16.04 13.04 -0.54
N HIS A 37 14.93 12.84 0.17
CA HIS A 37 14.52 11.55 0.69
C HIS A 37 13.10 11.23 0.26
N THR A 38 12.76 9.94 0.24
CA THR A 38 11.44 9.47 -0.18
C THR A 38 10.88 8.47 0.83
N VAL A 39 9.60 8.61 1.14
CA VAL A 39 8.78 7.56 1.76
C VAL A 39 7.81 7.06 0.69
N GLN A 40 7.66 5.75 0.58
CA GLN A 40 6.71 5.12 -0.32
C GLN A 40 5.86 4.15 0.47
N GLN A 41 4.54 4.20 0.26
CA GLN A 41 3.59 3.25 0.82
C GLN A 41 2.96 2.45 -0.31
N MET A 42 2.92 1.13 -0.14
CA MET A 42 2.31 0.22 -1.08
C MET A 42 1.38 -0.71 -0.31
N TYR A 43 0.08 -0.69 -0.63
CA TYR A 43 -0.92 -1.49 0.04
C TYR A 43 -2.04 -1.92 -0.91
N GLY A 44 -2.65 -3.06 -0.63
CA GLY A 44 -3.63 -3.66 -1.51
C GLY A 44 -3.95 -5.09 -1.13
N CYS A 45 -4.90 -5.68 -1.82
CA CYS A 45 -5.41 -7.02 -1.58
C CYS A 45 -5.43 -7.83 -2.88
N GLU A 46 -5.49 -9.15 -2.71
CA GLU A 46 -5.57 -10.11 -3.79
C GLU A 46 -6.73 -11.06 -3.53
N LEU A 47 -7.54 -11.31 -4.56
CA LEU A 47 -8.54 -12.38 -4.54
C LEU A 47 -8.10 -13.48 -5.50
N ARG A 48 -7.74 -14.65 -4.97
CA ARG A 48 -7.21 -15.77 -5.75
C ARG A 48 -8.33 -16.69 -6.23
N GLY A 49 -8.02 -17.52 -7.23
CA GLY A 49 -9.02 -18.41 -7.88
C GLY A 49 -9.61 -19.48 -6.95
N ASP A 50 -8.92 -19.82 -5.86
CA ASP A 50 -9.41 -20.72 -4.81
C ASP A 50 -10.25 -20.00 -3.74
N GLY A 51 -10.50 -18.69 -3.90
CA GLY A 51 -11.19 -17.85 -2.94
C GLY A 51 -10.32 -17.34 -1.79
N SER A 52 -9.03 -17.69 -1.75
CA SER A 52 -8.12 -17.17 -0.72
C SER A 52 -7.87 -15.68 -0.90
N ILE A 53 -7.80 -14.97 0.22
CA ILE A 53 -7.55 -13.53 0.26
C ILE A 53 -6.09 -13.29 0.65
N GLY A 54 -5.36 -12.61 -0.24
CA GLY A 54 -4.06 -12.03 0.04
C GLY A 54 -4.19 -10.55 0.42
N GLY A 55 -3.19 -10.04 1.12
CA GLY A 55 -3.13 -8.62 1.45
C GLY A 55 -1.70 -8.21 1.78
N PHE A 56 -1.32 -7.01 1.38
CA PHE A 56 -0.03 -6.43 1.66
C PHE A 56 -0.19 -4.98 2.10
N ARG A 57 0.67 -4.55 3.02
CA ARG A 57 0.88 -3.15 3.39
C ARG A 57 2.35 -3.00 3.78
N GLN A 58 3.08 -2.25 2.96
CA GLN A 58 4.52 -2.13 3.02
C GLN A 58 4.93 -0.67 2.85
N TYR A 59 6.02 -0.33 3.52
CA TYR A 59 6.60 1.00 3.50
C TYR A 59 8.07 0.88 3.13
N ALA A 60 8.52 1.73 2.21
CA ALA A 60 9.90 1.86 1.81
C ALA A 60 10.42 3.26 2.10
N TYR A 61 11.72 3.36 2.37
CA TYR A 61 12.44 4.60 2.58
C TYR A 61 13.66 4.64 1.67
N ASP A 62 13.80 5.70 0.86
CA ASP A 62 14.85 5.83 -0.16
C ASP A 62 14.95 4.61 -1.12
N GLY A 63 13.81 3.97 -1.40
CA GLY A 63 13.70 2.80 -2.27
C GLY A 63 13.97 1.46 -1.59
N GLU A 64 14.37 1.46 -0.32
CA GLU A 64 14.66 0.24 0.46
C GLU A 64 13.50 -0.12 1.39
N ASP A 65 13.30 -1.42 1.63
CA ASP A 65 12.29 -1.92 2.55
C ASP A 65 12.47 -1.33 3.96
N PHE A 66 11.41 -0.76 4.52
CA PHE A 66 11.45 -0.10 5.83
C PHE A 66 10.62 -0.83 6.88
N LEU A 67 9.33 -1.08 6.61
CA LEU A 67 8.49 -1.91 7.47
C LEU A 67 7.29 -2.48 6.71
N SER A 68 6.74 -3.58 7.20
CA SER A 68 5.59 -4.26 6.58
C SER A 68 4.61 -4.79 7.62
N PHE A 69 3.33 -4.86 7.26
CA PHE A 69 2.30 -5.48 8.09
C PHE A 69 2.22 -6.98 7.85
N ASP A 70 2.50 -7.78 8.88
CA ASP A 70 2.22 -9.22 8.93
C ASP A 70 0.77 -9.41 9.37
N LYS A 71 -0.13 -9.49 8.38
CA LYS A 71 -1.59 -9.58 8.55
C LYS A 71 -2.02 -10.79 9.38
N ASP A 72 -1.29 -11.90 9.26
CA ASP A 72 -1.65 -13.16 9.91
C ASP A 72 -1.23 -13.17 11.38
N ARG A 73 -0.11 -12.49 11.69
CA ARG A 73 0.32 -12.24 13.08
C ARG A 73 -0.23 -10.94 13.67
N MET A 74 -1.01 -10.18 12.89
CA MET A 74 -1.56 -8.88 13.27
C MET A 74 -0.54 -7.92 13.87
N ARG A 75 0.64 -7.82 13.24
CA ARG A 75 1.70 -6.93 13.71
C ARG A 75 2.56 -6.39 12.59
N TYR A 76 3.12 -5.22 12.80
CA TYR A 76 4.16 -4.68 11.94
C TYR A 76 5.52 -5.31 12.23
N ILE A 77 6.32 -5.44 11.18
CA ILE A 77 7.68 -5.97 11.19
C ILE A 77 8.59 -4.87 10.65
N ALA A 78 9.63 -4.55 11.41
CA ALA A 78 10.67 -3.59 11.01
C ALA A 78 11.71 -4.31 10.15
N THR A 79 12.17 -3.67 9.07
CA THR A 79 13.26 -4.20 8.26
C THR A 79 14.62 -3.71 8.77
N PRO A 80 14.93 -2.38 8.80
CA PRO A 80 16.12 -1.89 9.46
C PRO A 80 15.82 -1.49 10.92
N THR A 81 16.84 -1.49 11.78
CA THR A 81 16.72 -1.09 13.20
C THR A 81 16.01 0.25 13.43
N PRO A 82 16.25 1.31 12.62
CA PRO A 82 15.56 2.60 12.78
C PRO A 82 14.03 2.53 12.59
N ALA A 83 13.51 1.51 11.89
CA ALA A 83 12.06 1.32 11.74
C ALA A 83 11.42 0.74 13.01
N GLN A 84 12.19 0.18 13.94
CA GLN A 84 11.68 -0.43 15.17
C GLN A 84 10.86 0.57 15.99
N VAL A 85 11.25 1.84 16.02
CA VAL A 85 10.52 2.91 16.72
C VAL A 85 9.10 3.09 16.16
N SER A 86 8.91 2.99 14.82
CA SER A 86 7.57 2.99 14.23
C SER A 86 6.77 1.77 14.67
N VAL A 87 7.40 0.61 14.56
CA VAL A 87 6.75 -0.68 14.75
C VAL A 87 6.33 -0.89 16.20
N ASP A 88 7.15 -0.48 17.17
CA ASP A 88 6.80 -0.54 18.59
C ASP A 88 5.57 0.33 18.90
N ARG A 89 5.54 1.55 18.34
CA ARG A 89 4.38 2.44 18.48
C ARG A 89 3.13 1.81 17.86
N TRP A 90 3.21 1.35 16.61
CA TRP A 90 2.04 0.80 15.92
C TRP A 90 1.56 -0.52 16.50
N ASN A 91 2.47 -1.35 16.99
CA ASN A 91 2.11 -2.62 17.64
C ASN A 91 1.62 -2.42 19.08
N SER A 92 1.85 -1.26 19.70
CA SER A 92 1.27 -0.94 21.02
C SER A 92 -0.22 -0.58 20.96
N GLU A 93 -0.73 -0.24 19.77
CA GLU A 93 -2.13 0.13 19.53
C GLU A 93 -2.84 -0.97 18.72
N GLU A 94 -3.52 -1.90 19.40
CA GLU A 94 -4.20 -3.04 18.76
C GLU A 94 -5.20 -2.61 17.66
N SER A 95 -5.83 -1.45 17.83
CA SER A 95 -6.78 -0.87 16.88
C SER A 95 -6.17 -0.63 15.49
N ILE A 96 -4.87 -0.34 15.41
CA ILE A 96 -4.17 -0.15 14.13
C ILE A 96 -4.13 -1.47 13.37
N ALA A 97 -3.67 -2.54 14.02
CA ALA A 97 -3.59 -3.87 13.40
C ALA A 97 -4.96 -4.41 13.02
N GLN A 98 -5.98 -4.21 13.86
CA GLN A 98 -7.36 -4.60 13.58
C GLN A 98 -7.92 -3.86 12.35
N ARG A 99 -7.76 -2.52 12.31
CA ARG A 99 -8.22 -1.70 11.17
C ARG A 99 -7.53 -2.11 9.88
N ASP A 100 -6.22 -2.28 9.91
CA ASP A 100 -5.45 -2.57 8.70
C ASP A 100 -5.74 -3.98 8.19
N LYS A 101 -5.98 -4.96 9.08
CA LYS A 101 -6.46 -6.30 8.70
C LYS A 101 -7.87 -6.24 8.09
N ALA A 102 -8.82 -5.55 8.73
CA ALA A 102 -10.19 -5.41 8.23
C ALA A 102 -10.20 -4.76 6.84
N TYR A 103 -9.40 -3.71 6.63
CA TYR A 103 -9.26 -3.11 5.31
C TYR A 103 -8.77 -4.12 4.25
N LEU A 104 -7.74 -4.90 4.58
CA LEU A 104 -7.12 -5.84 3.63
C LEU A 104 -8.01 -7.06 3.32
N GLU A 105 -8.82 -7.52 4.29
CA GLU A 105 -9.66 -8.71 4.15
C GLU A 105 -11.08 -8.40 3.66
N GLU A 106 -11.58 -7.19 3.90
CA GLU A 106 -12.97 -6.83 3.63
C GLU A 106 -13.07 -5.67 2.64
N GLU A 107 -12.75 -4.44 3.08
CA GLU A 107 -12.99 -3.23 2.28
C GLU A 107 -12.29 -3.29 0.92
N CYS A 108 -11.01 -3.67 0.92
CA CYS A 108 -10.23 -3.76 -0.31
C CYS A 108 -10.81 -4.82 -1.27
N ILE A 109 -11.26 -5.96 -0.75
CA ILE A 109 -11.82 -7.05 -1.55
C ILE A 109 -13.17 -6.63 -2.14
N GLU A 110 -14.01 -5.95 -1.39
CA GLU A 110 -15.27 -5.39 -1.88
C GLU A 110 -15.03 -4.42 -3.05
N TRP A 111 -14.06 -3.52 -2.90
CA TRP A 111 -13.68 -2.57 -3.96
C TRP A 111 -13.06 -3.27 -5.16
N LEU A 112 -12.19 -4.25 -4.95
CA LEU A 112 -11.59 -5.05 -6.01
C LEU A 112 -12.69 -5.73 -6.86
N GLN A 113 -13.67 -6.36 -6.23
CA GLN A 113 -14.80 -6.99 -6.94
C GLN A 113 -15.62 -5.96 -7.74
N LYS A 114 -15.88 -4.78 -7.18
CA LYS A 114 -16.57 -3.68 -7.90
C LYS A 114 -15.78 -3.21 -9.12
N TYR A 115 -14.46 -2.99 -8.98
CA TYR A 115 -13.63 -2.58 -10.12
C TYR A 115 -13.53 -3.66 -11.19
N MET A 116 -13.47 -4.94 -10.80
CA MET A 116 -13.51 -6.05 -11.74
C MET A 116 -14.82 -6.09 -12.53
N GLN A 117 -15.95 -5.77 -11.90
CA GLN A 117 -17.25 -5.68 -12.59
C GLN A 117 -17.31 -4.48 -13.54
N TYR A 118 -16.92 -3.27 -13.07
CA TYR A 118 -16.97 -2.06 -13.89
C TYR A 118 -15.95 -2.06 -15.04
N GLY A 119 -14.78 -2.65 -14.81
CA GLY A 119 -13.67 -2.70 -15.77
C GLY A 119 -13.61 -3.98 -16.61
N ALA A 120 -14.56 -4.90 -16.46
CA ALA A 120 -14.49 -6.26 -17.01
C ALA A 120 -14.10 -6.30 -18.50
N GLU A 121 -14.76 -5.48 -19.33
CA GLU A 121 -14.50 -5.41 -20.76
C GLU A 121 -13.04 -5.02 -21.06
N SER A 122 -12.51 -4.01 -20.36
CA SER A 122 -11.15 -3.51 -20.58
C SER A 122 -10.09 -4.44 -19.99
N LEU A 123 -10.33 -4.98 -18.80
CA LEU A 123 -9.38 -5.84 -18.07
C LEU A 123 -9.22 -7.22 -18.72
N LEU A 124 -10.29 -7.75 -19.33
CA LEU A 124 -10.27 -9.06 -19.97
C LEU A 124 -9.84 -9.00 -21.45
N LYS A 125 -9.75 -7.79 -22.03
CA LYS A 125 -9.36 -7.59 -23.42
C LYS A 125 -7.92 -8.04 -23.65
N ARG A 126 -7.72 -9.00 -24.56
CA ARG A 126 -6.40 -9.44 -25.02
C ARG A 126 -6.13 -8.85 -26.40
N VAL A 127 -5.08 -8.04 -26.52
CA VAL A 127 -4.64 -7.48 -27.81
C VAL A 127 -3.30 -8.12 -28.18
N PRO A 128 -3.18 -8.80 -29.34
CA PRO A 128 -1.92 -9.37 -29.79
C PRO A 128 -0.84 -8.29 -29.98
N PRO A 129 0.44 -8.59 -29.69
CA PRO A 129 1.52 -7.65 -29.96
C PRO A 129 1.71 -7.47 -31.48
N GLY A 130 1.85 -6.23 -31.92
CA GLY A 130 2.33 -5.94 -33.27
C GLY A 130 3.83 -6.25 -33.36
N THR A 131 4.24 -7.14 -34.26
CA THR A 131 5.65 -7.49 -34.45
C THR A 131 6.13 -7.03 -35.81
N MET A 132 7.33 -6.45 -35.86
CA MET A 132 8.02 -6.06 -37.09
C MET A 132 9.48 -6.48 -36.98
N VAL A 133 9.97 -7.19 -38.00
CA VAL A 133 11.36 -7.62 -38.08
C VAL A 133 12.08 -6.74 -39.10
N SER A 134 13.13 -6.04 -38.68
CA SER A 134 14.02 -5.30 -39.57
C SER A 134 15.30 -6.09 -39.84
N ARG A 135 15.85 -5.95 -41.06
CA ARG A 135 17.21 -6.40 -41.39
C ARG A 135 18.16 -5.21 -41.33
N ARG A 136 19.37 -5.43 -40.83
CA ARG A 136 20.48 -4.47 -40.90
C ARG A 136 21.10 -4.46 -42.29
#